data_AF-A0A413Q475-F1
#
_entry.id   AF-A0A413Q475-F1
#
_cell.length_a   1.000
_cell.length_b   1.000
_cell.length_c   1.000
_cell.angle_alpha   90.00
_cell.angle_beta   90.00
_cell.angle_gamma   90.00
#
_symmetry.space_group_name_H-M   'P 1'
#
loop_
_entity.id
_entity.type
_entity.pdbx_description
1 polymer ?
#
loop_
_entity_poly.entity_id
_entity_poly.type
_entity_poly.pdbx_seq_one_letter_code
_entity_poly.pdbx_strand_id
1 'polypeptide(L)'
;MFKFIFDLITEPLGLPIEWYYEWIILLVIGEIAYRVAYDKVGVLYKSGSISGKSAGSFFHWIIRAVVFVAIWAITYGVIWIGKFVMAHKIQVAIGICSIVSVVIAVKILIWIKERNELVKVPVNVEDDDNR
;
A
#
# COMPACT_ATOMS: atom_id res chain seq x y z
N MET A 1 -10.41 -24.12 -10.54
CA MET A 1 -9.97 -24.15 -9.13
C MET A 1 -8.68 -24.94 -8.94
N PHE A 2 -8.58 -26.18 -9.41
CA PHE A 2 -7.34 -26.98 -9.29
C PHE A 2 -6.11 -26.37 -9.94
N LYS A 3 -6.27 -25.74 -11.12
CA LYS A 3 -5.18 -25.02 -11.78
C LYS A 3 -4.56 -23.93 -10.88
N PHE A 4 -5.38 -23.15 -10.19
CA PHE A 4 -4.89 -22.12 -9.27
C PHE A 4 -4.09 -22.70 -8.10
N ILE A 5 -4.56 -23.81 -7.51
CA ILE A 5 -3.85 -24.48 -6.41
C ILE A 5 -2.53 -25.09 -6.91
N PHE A 6 -2.56 -25.69 -8.11
CA PHE A 6 -1.37 -26.25 -8.75
C PHE A 6 -0.34 -25.15 -9.04
N ASP A 7 -0.76 -24.06 -9.69
CA ASP A 7 0.08 -22.92 -10.01
C ASP A 7 0.65 -22.27 -8.72
N LEU A 8 -0.14 -22.18 -7.64
CA LEU A 8 0.33 -21.67 -6.34
C LEU A 8 1.40 -22.56 -5.70
N ILE A 9 1.38 -23.87 -5.96
CA ILE A 9 2.37 -24.81 -5.40
C ILE A 9 3.64 -24.81 -6.25
N THR A 10 3.53 -24.72 -7.58
CA THR A 10 4.67 -24.80 -8.50
C THR A 10 5.32 -23.44 -8.77
N GLU A 11 4.53 -22.38 -8.73
CA GLU A 11 4.92 -20.99 -8.95
C GLU A 11 4.30 -20.13 -7.83
N PRO A 12 4.83 -20.22 -6.59
CA PRO A 12 4.25 -19.60 -5.41
C PRO A 12 4.08 -18.08 -5.49
N LEU A 13 4.77 -17.40 -6.41
CA LEU A 13 4.50 -16.01 -6.73
C LEU A 13 3.92 -15.79 -8.14
N GLY A 14 3.92 -16.79 -9.03
CA GLY A 14 3.34 -16.70 -10.38
C GLY A 14 3.99 -15.61 -11.24
N LEU A 15 5.27 -15.33 -10.99
CA LEU A 15 6.05 -14.30 -11.65
C LEU A 15 6.63 -14.84 -12.97
N PRO A 16 6.61 -14.06 -14.07
CA PRO A 16 7.40 -14.38 -15.26
C PRO A 16 8.88 -14.04 -15.01
N ILE A 17 9.45 -14.55 -13.93
CA ILE A 17 10.87 -14.48 -13.59
C ILE A 17 11.41 -15.90 -13.39
N GLU A 18 12.72 -16.04 -13.40
CA GLU A 18 13.33 -17.35 -13.21
C GLU A 18 12.96 -17.92 -11.83
N TRP A 19 12.56 -19.19 -11.82
CA TRP A 19 11.97 -19.88 -10.67
C TRP A 19 12.77 -19.72 -9.37
N TYR A 20 14.10 -19.59 -9.43
CA TYR A 20 14.94 -19.42 -8.24
C TYR A 20 14.79 -18.04 -7.58
N TYR A 21 14.40 -16.99 -8.30
CA TYR A 21 14.11 -15.69 -7.68
C TYR A 21 12.90 -15.75 -6.78
N GLU A 22 11.88 -16.54 -7.13
CA GLU A 22 10.72 -16.75 -6.27
C GLU A 22 11.16 -17.36 -4.93
N TRP A 23 12.02 -18.37 -4.97
CA TRP A 23 12.56 -19.01 -3.75
C TRP A 23 13.41 -18.05 -2.91
N ILE A 24 14.21 -17.18 -3.53
CA ILE A 24 14.97 -16.15 -2.82
C ILE A 24 14.03 -15.16 -2.12
N ILE A 25 12.98 -14.71 -2.80
CA ILE A 25 11.96 -13.80 -2.22
C ILE A 25 11.28 -14.48 -1.02
N LEU A 26 10.85 -15.73 -1.17
CA LEU A 26 10.24 -16.48 -0.07
C LEU A 26 11.19 -16.68 1.11
N LEU A 27 12.48 -16.90 0.85
CA LEU A 27 13.51 -17.00 1.89
C LEU A 27 13.62 -15.68 2.67
N VAL A 28 13.69 -14.55 1.96
CA VAL A 28 13.74 -13.22 2.59
C VAL A 28 12.48 -12.94 3.41
N ILE A 29 11.30 -13.23 2.87
CA ILE A 29 10.03 -13.07 3.60
C ILE A 29 10.02 -13.98 4.84
N GLY A 30 10.48 -15.21 4.70
CA GLY A 30 10.58 -16.19 5.80
C GLY A 30 11.49 -15.73 6.93
N GLU A 31 12.61 -15.08 6.59
CA GLU A 31 13.57 -14.53 7.55
C GLU A 31 12.99 -13.31 8.29
N ILE A 32 12.32 -12.40 7.57
CA ILE A 32 11.63 -11.26 8.19
C ILE A 32 10.55 -11.77 9.15
N ALA A 33 9.72 -12.72 8.71
CA ALA A 33 8.67 -13.29 9.53
C ALA A 33 9.22 -13.99 10.77
N TYR A 34 10.35 -14.69 10.64
CA TYR A 34 11.03 -15.34 11.76
C TYR A 34 11.49 -14.32 12.81
N ARG A 35 12.14 -13.23 12.40
CA ARG A 35 12.62 -12.18 13.30
C ARG A 35 11.48 -11.50 14.04
N VAL A 36 10.42 -11.13 13.31
CA VAL A 36 9.21 -10.54 13.92
C VAL A 36 8.59 -11.49 14.93
N ALA A 37 8.48 -12.78 14.59
CA ALA A 37 7.95 -13.77 15.52
C ALA A 37 8.82 -13.95 16.77
N TYR A 38 10.14 -13.92 16.64
CA TYR A 38 11.07 -13.97 17.77
C TYR A 38 10.89 -12.77 18.70
N ASP A 39 10.86 -11.55 18.15
CA ASP A 39 10.70 -10.34 18.95
C ASP A 39 9.36 -10.33 19.71
N LYS A 40 8.26 -10.67 19.03
CA LYS A 40 6.92 -10.68 19.65
C LYS A 40 6.79 -11.76 20.73
N VAL A 41 7.29 -12.96 20.48
CA VAL A 41 7.30 -14.01 21.52
C VAL A 41 8.21 -13.64 22.68
N GLY A 42 9.34 -12.99 22.42
CA GLY A 42 10.24 -12.47 23.46
C GLY A 42 9.54 -11.45 24.38
N VAL A 43 8.72 -10.57 23.82
CA VAL A 43 7.89 -9.64 24.61
C VAL A 43 6.87 -10.40 25.48
N LEU A 44 6.21 -11.42 24.93
CA LEU A 44 5.23 -12.22 25.67
C LEU A 44 5.84 -13.03 26.82
N TYR A 45 7.10 -13.45 26.69
CA TYR A 45 7.86 -14.03 27.80
C TYR A 45 8.17 -12.99 28.88
N LYS A 46 8.63 -11.80 28.48
CA LYS A 46 8.98 -10.71 29.42
C LYS A 46 7.78 -10.18 30.19
N SER A 47 6.60 -10.17 29.58
CA SER A 47 5.35 -9.76 30.23
C SER A 47 4.77 -10.82 31.16
N GLY A 48 5.36 -12.02 31.23
CA GLY A 48 4.82 -13.15 31.99
C GLY A 48 3.54 -13.74 31.40
N SER A 49 3.12 -13.30 30.21
CA SER A 49 1.90 -13.78 29.54
C SER A 49 2.04 -15.22 29.05
N ILE A 50 3.27 -15.67 28.81
CA ILE A 50 3.59 -17.06 28.46
C ILE A 50 4.68 -17.56 29.39
N SER A 51 4.47 -18.76 29.94
CA SER A 51 5.50 -19.52 30.64
C SER A 51 5.63 -20.90 29.99
N GLY A 52 6.87 -21.39 29.88
CA GLY A 52 7.17 -22.71 29.32
C GLY A 52 7.54 -22.72 27.83
N LYS A 53 8.39 -23.68 27.46
CA LYS A 53 9.00 -23.83 26.11
C LYS A 53 7.98 -24.21 25.03
N SER A 54 6.96 -25.00 25.38
CA SER A 54 5.93 -25.46 24.44
C SER A 54 5.05 -24.32 23.95
N ALA A 55 4.54 -23.49 24.88
CA ALA A 55 3.70 -22.34 24.54
C ALA A 55 4.48 -21.32 23.70
N GLY A 56 5.72 -20.98 24.07
CA GLY A 56 6.55 -20.07 23.26
C GLY A 56 6.79 -20.56 21.83
N SER A 57 7.04 -21.87 21.64
CA SER A 57 7.17 -22.47 20.30
C SER A 57 5.87 -22.33 19.50
N PHE A 58 4.73 -22.65 20.11
CA PHE A 58 3.42 -22.56 19.45
C PHE A 58 3.12 -21.13 18.98
N PHE A 59 3.26 -20.13 19.85
CA PHE A 59 3.07 -18.73 19.48
C PHE A 59 4.09 -18.24 18.45
N HIS A 60 5.34 -18.71 18.51
CA HIS A 60 6.36 -18.38 17.52
C HIS A 60 5.94 -18.85 16.12
N TRP A 61 5.51 -20.10 15.99
CA TRP A 61 5.04 -20.65 14.71
C TRP A 61 3.80 -19.95 14.18
N ILE A 62 2.82 -19.63 15.05
CA ILE A 62 1.61 -18.89 14.64
C ILE A 62 1.96 -17.50 14.13
N ILE A 63 2.71 -16.72 14.92
CA ILE A 63 3.06 -15.35 14.55
C ILE A 63 3.88 -15.35 13.26
N ARG A 64 4.84 -16.28 13.14
CA ARG A 64 5.64 -16.44 11.92
C ARG A 64 4.76 -16.74 10.72
N ALA A 65 3.81 -17.66 10.82
CA ALA A 65 2.90 -18.00 9.73
C ALA A 65 2.03 -16.82 9.30
N VAL A 66 1.44 -16.09 10.26
CA VAL A 66 0.59 -14.92 9.97
C VAL A 66 1.39 -13.82 9.28
N VAL A 67 2.57 -13.48 9.81
CA VAL A 67 3.43 -12.44 9.22
C VAL A 67 3.91 -12.85 7.84
N PHE A 68 4.29 -14.11 7.66
CA PHE A 68 4.69 -14.66 6.36
C PHE A 68 3.57 -14.51 5.34
N VAL A 69 2.35 -14.97 5.66
CA VAL A 69 1.19 -14.87 4.77
C VAL A 69 0.86 -13.41 4.45
N ALA A 70 0.94 -12.51 5.43
CA ALA A 70 0.67 -11.08 5.21
C ALA A 70 1.67 -10.46 4.21
N ILE A 71 2.98 -10.65 4.43
CA ILE A 71 4.02 -10.12 3.55
C ILE A 71 3.95 -10.78 2.17
N TRP A 72 3.73 -12.09 2.12
CA TRP A 72 3.54 -12.83 0.87
C TRP A 72 2.34 -12.30 0.06
N ALA A 73 1.20 -12.07 0.71
CA ALA A 73 0.01 -11.53 0.05
C ALA A 73 0.22 -10.10 -0.48
N ILE A 74 0.93 -9.26 0.28
CA ILE A 74 1.32 -7.92 -0.18
C ILE A 74 2.25 -8.02 -1.40
N THR A 75 3.26 -8.88 -1.33
CA THR A 75 4.23 -9.08 -2.41
C THR A 75 3.52 -9.55 -3.68
N TYR A 76 2.67 -10.58 -3.55
CA TYR A 76 1.82 -11.08 -4.63
C TYR A 76 0.90 -9.98 -5.20
N GLY A 77 0.27 -9.18 -4.33
CA GLY A 77 -0.60 -8.07 -4.74
C GLY A 77 0.15 -7.00 -5.53
N VAL A 78 1.34 -6.58 -5.07
CA VAL A 78 2.19 -5.60 -5.77
C VAL A 78 2.59 -6.11 -7.15
N ILE A 79 2.98 -7.37 -7.25
CA ILE A 79 3.32 -8.02 -8.51
C ILE A 79 2.13 -8.06 -9.46
N TRP A 80 0.98 -8.46 -8.94
CA TRP A 80 -0.26 -8.54 -9.71
C TRP A 80 -0.67 -7.16 -10.25
N ILE A 81 -0.59 -6.11 -9.43
CA ILE A 81 -0.80 -4.72 -9.85
C ILE A 81 0.25 -4.33 -10.90
N GLY A 82 1.53 -4.66 -10.71
CA GLY A 82 2.59 -4.40 -11.69
C GLY A 82 2.30 -5.03 -13.05
N LYS A 83 1.87 -6.30 -13.08
CA LYS A 83 1.43 -6.98 -14.31
C LYS A 83 0.22 -6.29 -14.93
N PHE A 84 -0.76 -5.89 -14.13
CA PHE A 84 -1.94 -5.16 -14.58
C PHE A 84 -1.56 -3.82 -15.22
N VAL A 85 -0.67 -3.05 -14.61
CA VAL A 85 -0.16 -1.78 -15.14
C VAL A 85 0.59 -1.99 -16.46
N MET A 86 1.42 -3.02 -16.56
CA MET A 86 2.14 -3.33 -17.80
C MET A 86 1.22 -3.80 -18.93
N ALA A 87 0.16 -4.54 -18.60
CA ALA A 87 -0.85 -4.99 -19.57
C ALA A 87 -1.77 -3.84 -20.04
N HIS A 88 -2.12 -2.92 -19.13
CA HIS A 88 -3.06 -1.83 -19.39
C HIS A 88 -2.40 -0.45 -19.29
N LYS A 89 -1.18 -0.31 -19.83
CA LYS A 89 -0.37 0.92 -19.82
C LYS A 89 -1.15 2.18 -20.19
N ILE A 90 -2.01 2.07 -21.20
CA ILE A 90 -2.86 3.18 -21.69
C ILE A 90 -3.95 3.55 -20.67
N GLN A 91 -4.62 2.57 -20.06
CA GLN A 91 -5.70 2.84 -19.09
C GLN A 91 -5.17 3.42 -17.78
N VAL A 92 -4.00 2.95 -17.32
CA VAL A 92 -3.35 3.49 -16.13
C VAL A 92 -2.87 4.92 -16.37
N ALA A 93 -2.32 5.21 -17.55
CA ALA A 93 -1.95 6.58 -17.93
C ALA A 93 -3.17 7.51 -17.96
N ILE A 94 -4.30 7.06 -18.51
CA ILE A 94 -5.56 7.84 -18.52
C ILE A 94 -6.07 8.08 -17.10
N GLY A 95 -6.00 7.08 -16.22
CA GLY A 95 -6.40 7.20 -14.81
C GLY A 95 -5.56 8.22 -14.03
N ILE A 96 -4.25 8.25 -14.25
CA ILE A 96 -3.38 9.25 -13.60
C ILE A 96 -3.67 10.64 -14.17
N CYS A 97 -3.78 10.77 -15.50
CA CYS A 97 -4.12 12.03 -16.16
C CYS A 97 -5.46 12.59 -15.69
N SER A 98 -6.48 11.75 -15.49
CA SER A 98 -7.80 12.22 -15.04
C SER A 98 -7.75 12.79 -13.62
N ILE A 99 -7.03 12.14 -12.69
CA ILE A 99 -6.86 12.64 -11.31
C ILE A 99 -6.14 13.99 -11.31
N VAL A 100 -5.05 14.12 -12.08
CA VAL A 100 -4.30 15.38 -12.20
C VAL A 100 -5.18 16.47 -12.81
N SER A 101 -5.99 16.14 -13.83
CA SER A 101 -6.91 17.08 -14.47
C SER A 101 -7.95 17.62 -13.48
N VAL A 102 -8.49 16.75 -12.62
CA VAL A 102 -9.45 17.14 -11.57
C VAL A 102 -8.81 18.08 -10.54
N VAL A 103 -7.59 17.78 -10.09
CA VAL A 103 -6.87 18.65 -9.14
C VAL A 103 -6.63 20.04 -9.72
N ILE A 104 -6.22 20.10 -10.99
CA ILE A 104 -6.03 21.36 -11.72
C ILE A 104 -7.36 22.12 -11.85
N ALA A 105 -8.44 21.43 -12.24
CA ALA A 105 -9.76 22.05 -12.38
C ALA A 105 -10.27 22.63 -11.06
N VAL A 106 -10.08 21.93 -9.93
CA VAL A 106 -10.45 22.42 -8.60
C VAL A 106 -9.65 23.67 -8.23
N LYS A 107 -8.33 23.69 -8.49
CA LYS A 107 -7.49 24.87 -8.24
C LYS A 107 -7.96 26.08 -9.05
N ILE A 108 -8.28 25.87 -10.33
CA ILE A 108 -8.80 26.92 -11.22
C ILE A 108 -10.16 27.45 -10.73
N LEU A 109 -11.07 26.55 -10.32
CA LEU A 109 -12.38 26.95 -9.80
C LEU A 109 -12.28 27.79 -8.51
N ILE A 110 -11.38 27.42 -7.59
CA ILE A 110 -11.13 28.20 -6.38
C ILE A 110 -10.61 29.59 -6.74
N TRP A 111 -9.64 29.67 -7.67
CA TRP A 111 -9.07 30.94 -8.12
C TRP A 111 -10.12 31.84 -8.80
N ILE A 112 -10.98 31.29 -9.65
CA ILE A 112 -12.08 32.05 -10.29
C ILE A 112 -13.07 32.55 -9.23
N LYS A 113 -13.41 31.73 -8.23
CA LYS A 113 -14.32 32.14 -7.15
C LYS A 113 -13.72 33.30 -6.36
N GLU A 114 -12.44 33.22 -6.00
CA GLU A 114 -11.72 34.28 -5.29
C GLU A 114 -11.66 35.59 -6.10
N ARG A 115 -11.39 35.50 -7.41
CA ARG A 115 -11.44 36.65 -8.32
C ARG A 115 -12.85 37.26 -8.42
N ASN A 116 -13.90 36.46 -8.45
CA ASN A 116 -15.28 36.93 -8.53
C ASN A 116 -15.75 37.60 -7.22
N GLU A 117 -15.30 37.14 -6.06
CA GLU A 117 -15.58 37.82 -4.78
C GLU A 117 -14.89 39.19 -4.72
N LEU A 118 -13.64 39.30 -5.20
CA LEU A 118 -12.91 40.58 -5.24
C LEU A 118 -13.52 41.59 -6.22
N VAL A 119 -14.06 41.13 -7.34
CA VAL A 119 -14.73 41.99 -8.34
C VAL A 119 -16.11 42.46 -7.86
N LYS A 120 -16.75 41.73 -6.95
CA LYS A 120 -18.06 42.09 -6.38
C LYS A 120 -17.99 43.06 -5.21
N VAL A 121 -16.81 43.40 -4.69
CA VAL A 121 -16.68 44.48 -3.71
C VAL A 121 -16.95 45.79 -4.47
N PRO A 122 -18.11 46.45 -4.26
CA PRO A 122 -18.30 47.77 -4.84
C PRO A 122 -17.23 48.68 -4.23
N VAL A 123 -16.43 49.31 -5.08
CA VAL A 123 -15.61 50.45 -4.67
C VAL A 123 -16.61 51.49 -4.17
N ASN A 124 -16.78 51.56 -2.85
CA ASN A 124 -17.45 52.66 -2.21
C ASN A 124 -16.49 53.83 -2.37
N VAL A 125 -16.65 54.58 -3.47
CA VAL A 125 -16.02 55.88 -3.62
C VAL A 125 -16.72 56.75 -2.59
N GLU A 126 -16.10 56.87 -1.42
CA GLU A 126 -16.40 57.94 -0.49
C GLU A 126 -15.92 59.22 -1.21
N ASP A 127 -16.84 59.87 -1.89
CA ASP A 127 -16.67 61.24 -2.40
C ASP A 127 -16.43 62.13 -1.16
N ASP A 128 -15.17 62.25 -0.75
CA ASP A 128 -14.76 63.31 0.17
C ASP A 128 -14.45 64.57 -0.65
N ASP A 129 -15.53 65.15 -1.18
CA ASP A 129 -15.58 66.57 -1.53
C ASP A 129 -15.62 67.37 -0.23
N ASN A 130 -14.44 67.72 0.31
CA ASN A 130 -14.36 68.90 1.15
C ASN A 130 -12.94 69.50 1.27
N ARG A 131 -12.82 70.69 0.67
CA ARG A 131 -12.05 71.86 1.15
C ARG A 131 -10.66 72.15 0.59
#